data_AF-A0A932V5N8-F1
#
_entry.id   AF-A0A932V5N8-F1
#
_cell.length_a   1.000
_cell.length_b   1.000
_cell.length_c   1.000
_cell.angle_alpha   90.00
_cell.angle_beta   90.00
_cell.angle_gamma   90.00
#
_symmetry.space_group_name_H-M   'P 1'
#
loop_
_entity.id
_entity.type
_entity.pdbx_description
1 polymer ?
#
loop_
_entity_poly.entity_id
_entity_poly.type
_entity_poly.pdbx_seq_one_letter_code
_entity_poly.pdbx_strand_id
1 'polypeptide(L)'
;MRLRPVTWCTVMVGAFSLWAALRSDAQESLRGGTQTEEEVKEAAKQPYANDLGSDTIDVSSYPPQMQRAHVLFSQKCSRCHTLARPINSQWATAVFWEHYVKRMWRKPGSGINGAEAKQIWEFLVYDSQVRKLDHREVFKAFRRRLLEEFRQRYPARFQELYGGAEEDAVRLW
;
A
#
# COMPACT_ATOMS: atom_id res chain seq x y z
N MET A 1 71.72 -36.03 23.05
CA MET A 1 71.98 -36.15 21.60
C MET A 1 70.65 -36.23 20.87
N ARG A 2 70.48 -35.40 19.84
CA ARG A 2 69.45 -35.43 18.77
C ARG A 2 69.39 -36.84 18.13
N LEU A 3 68.32 -37.42 17.56
CA LEU A 3 66.95 -37.04 17.14
C LEU A 3 66.20 -38.34 16.70
N ARG A 4 64.88 -38.20 16.47
CA ARG A 4 63.95 -38.99 15.61
C ARG A 4 63.11 -40.10 16.28
N PRO A 5 61.99 -40.54 15.67
CA PRO A 5 60.69 -39.84 15.69
C PRO A 5 59.53 -40.81 16.02
N VAL A 6 58.36 -40.31 16.43
CA VAL A 6 57.13 -41.15 16.42
C VAL A 6 55.97 -40.36 15.85
N THR A 7 55.58 -40.81 14.67
CA THR A 7 54.35 -40.52 13.94
C THR A 7 53.13 -41.00 14.72
N TRP A 8 52.12 -40.14 14.85
CA TRP A 8 50.74 -40.55 15.12
C TRP A 8 49.85 -40.03 13.98
N CYS A 9 49.36 -40.97 13.18
CA CYS A 9 48.03 -40.88 12.55
C CYS A 9 46.99 -40.80 13.69
N THR A 10 45.80 -40.20 13.62
CA THR A 10 44.83 -40.16 12.53
C THR A 10 43.66 -39.24 12.96
N VAL A 11 42.95 -38.71 11.96
CA VAL A 11 41.53 -38.28 11.95
C VAL A 11 41.02 -37.28 12.99
N MET A 12 40.77 -36.04 12.53
CA MET A 12 39.62 -35.26 12.98
C MET A 12 38.76 -34.92 11.76
N VAL A 13 37.54 -35.45 11.78
CA VAL A 13 36.45 -35.24 10.83
C VAL A 13 36.14 -33.74 10.77
N GLY A 14 36.45 -33.10 9.64
CA GLY A 14 36.01 -31.75 9.33
C GLY A 14 34.56 -31.75 8.89
N ALA A 15 33.63 -31.93 9.83
CA ALA A 15 32.22 -31.61 9.66
C ALA A 15 31.92 -30.33 10.46
N PHE A 16 32.34 -29.18 9.92
CA PHE A 16 31.90 -27.87 10.42
C PHE A 16 31.20 -27.13 9.30
N SER A 17 29.90 -27.42 9.21
CA SER A 17 28.84 -26.43 9.07
C SER A 17 29.02 -25.37 7.97
N LEU A 18 28.70 -25.76 6.73
CA LEU A 18 28.09 -24.86 5.76
C LEU A 18 26.68 -24.47 6.25
N TRP A 19 26.61 -23.60 7.25
CA TRP A 19 25.38 -22.99 7.75
C TRP A 19 25.49 -21.47 7.59
N ALA A 20 25.55 -20.99 6.35
CA ALA A 20 25.49 -19.55 6.09
C ALA A 20 24.99 -19.22 4.68
N ALA A 21 23.98 -19.92 4.17
CA ALA A 21 23.35 -19.53 2.89
C ALA A 21 21.85 -19.80 2.80
N LEU A 22 21.14 -19.90 3.94
CA LEU A 22 19.68 -20.09 3.95
C LEU A 22 18.99 -19.14 4.94
N ARG A 23 19.37 -17.87 4.94
CA ARG A 23 18.76 -16.82 5.79
C ARG A 23 18.53 -15.47 5.09
N SER A 24 18.37 -15.43 3.77
CA SER A 24 17.94 -14.21 3.07
C SER A 24 16.41 -14.07 3.01
N ASP A 25 15.68 -15.17 2.79
CA ASP A 25 14.30 -15.01 2.31
C ASP A 25 13.28 -14.76 3.44
N ALA A 26 13.53 -15.32 4.62
CA ALA A 26 12.63 -15.13 5.77
C ALA A 26 12.69 -13.70 6.33
N GLN A 27 13.86 -13.06 6.27
CA GLN A 27 14.06 -11.71 6.83
C GLN A 27 13.59 -10.61 5.88
N GLU A 28 13.57 -10.86 4.56
CA GLU A 28 12.99 -9.98 3.54
C GLU A 28 11.48 -9.78 3.74
N SER A 29 10.75 -10.86 4.05
CA SER A 29 9.28 -10.83 4.22
C SER A 29 8.78 -9.95 5.38
N LEU A 30 9.66 -9.65 6.34
CA LEU A 30 9.36 -8.88 7.55
C LEU A 30 9.66 -7.38 7.39
N ARG A 31 10.36 -6.97 6.33
CA ARG A 31 10.59 -5.55 6.02
C ARG A 31 9.41 -5.07 5.18
N GLY A 32 8.51 -4.29 5.80
CA GLY A 32 7.55 -3.48 5.06
C GLY A 32 8.31 -2.67 4.01
N GLY A 33 8.09 -3.00 2.73
CA GLY A 33 8.93 -2.53 1.64
C GLY A 33 8.90 -1.01 1.53
N THR A 34 10.06 -0.38 1.72
CA THR A 34 10.27 1.03 1.38
C THR A 34 10.15 1.18 -0.13
N GLN A 35 9.36 2.16 -0.59
CA GLN A 35 9.23 2.46 -2.02
C GLN A 35 10.60 2.82 -2.59
N THR A 36 10.93 2.33 -3.79
CA THR A 36 12.08 2.87 -4.51
C THR A 36 11.74 4.27 -5.03
N GLU A 37 12.75 5.14 -5.14
CA GLU A 37 12.54 6.48 -5.71
C GLU A 37 11.97 6.43 -7.14
N GLU A 38 12.29 5.38 -7.90
CA GLU A 38 11.81 5.17 -9.26
C GLU A 38 10.30 4.85 -9.29
N GLU A 39 9.81 3.99 -8.38
CA GLU A 39 8.38 3.68 -8.26
C GLU A 39 7.57 4.93 -7.87
N VAL A 40 8.10 5.75 -6.96
CA VAL A 40 7.48 7.02 -6.57
C VAL A 40 7.42 7.99 -7.75
N LYS A 41 8.54 8.14 -8.49
CA LYS A 41 8.61 9.00 -9.67
C LYS A 41 7.65 8.52 -10.76
N GLU A 42 7.55 7.21 -10.99
CA GLU A 42 6.64 6.63 -11.97
C GLU A 42 5.18 6.88 -11.60
N ALA A 43 4.80 6.66 -10.33
CA ALA A 43 3.45 6.93 -9.86
C ALA A 43 3.05 8.41 -9.95
N ALA A 44 4.03 9.32 -9.83
CA ALA A 44 3.83 10.76 -9.96
C ALA A 44 3.62 11.22 -11.41
N LYS A 45 4.04 10.43 -12.42
CA LYS A 45 3.80 10.77 -13.85
C LYS A 45 2.32 10.74 -14.22
N GLN A 46 1.52 9.98 -13.48
CA GLN A 46 0.08 9.85 -13.70
C GLN A 46 -0.70 10.24 -12.44
N PRO A 47 -0.80 11.54 -12.14
CA PRO A 47 -1.47 12.00 -10.94
C PRO A 47 -3.00 11.82 -11.07
N TYR A 48 -3.65 11.69 -9.91
CA TYR A 48 -5.09 11.69 -9.73
C TYR A 48 -5.47 12.81 -8.77
N ALA A 49 -6.71 13.30 -8.87
CA ALA A 49 -7.22 14.33 -7.94
C ALA A 49 -7.11 13.91 -6.46
N ASN A 50 -7.22 12.60 -6.18
CA ASN A 50 -7.11 12.05 -4.83
C ASN A 50 -5.72 12.29 -4.19
N ASP A 51 -4.68 12.39 -5.02
CA ASP A 51 -3.30 12.55 -4.57
C ASP A 51 -3.03 13.94 -3.99
N LEU A 52 -3.92 14.91 -4.24
CA LEU A 52 -3.84 16.27 -3.69
C LEU A 52 -4.44 16.37 -2.27
N GLY A 53 -5.12 15.32 -1.79
CA GLY A 53 -5.65 15.28 -0.42
C GLY A 53 -4.62 14.79 0.60
N SER A 54 -5.00 14.82 1.88
CA SER A 54 -4.17 14.28 2.97
C SER A 54 -3.88 12.79 2.76
N ASP A 55 -2.66 12.37 3.06
CA ASP A 55 -2.24 10.97 3.13
C ASP A 55 -2.36 10.38 4.54
N THR A 56 -2.82 11.17 5.51
CA THR A 56 -3.08 10.74 6.89
C THR A 56 -4.54 10.94 7.28
N ILE A 57 -5.02 10.07 8.17
CA ILE A 57 -6.32 10.15 8.84
C ILE A 57 -6.17 9.78 10.31
N ASP A 58 -7.03 10.34 11.17
CA ASP A 58 -7.13 9.93 12.55
C ASP A 58 -8.11 8.75 12.68
N VAL A 59 -7.63 7.64 13.22
CA VAL A 59 -8.41 6.42 13.48
C VAL A 59 -8.46 6.05 14.96
N SER A 60 -8.04 6.95 15.86
CA SER A 60 -7.93 6.69 17.29
C SER A 60 -9.26 6.27 17.94
N SER A 61 -10.38 6.73 17.38
CA SER A 61 -11.75 6.37 17.81
C SER A 61 -12.30 5.09 17.18
N TYR A 62 -11.61 4.49 16.20
CA TYR A 62 -12.10 3.29 15.51
C TYR A 62 -11.98 2.05 16.42
N PRO A 63 -12.76 0.98 16.18
CA PRO A 63 -12.58 -0.29 16.88
C PRO A 63 -11.13 -0.82 16.76
N PRO A 64 -10.58 -1.52 17.77
CA PRO A 64 -9.18 -1.98 17.75
C PRO A 64 -8.79 -2.79 16.51
N GLN A 65 -9.73 -3.55 15.95
CA GLN A 65 -9.50 -4.29 14.71
C GLN A 65 -9.29 -3.36 13.50
N MET A 66 -10.06 -2.28 13.40
CA MET A 66 -9.95 -1.30 12.31
C MET A 66 -8.68 -0.44 12.45
N GLN A 67 -8.25 -0.14 13.68
CA GLN A 67 -6.96 0.50 13.91
C GLN A 67 -5.79 -0.36 13.42
N ARG A 68 -5.79 -1.67 13.72
CA ARG A 68 -4.78 -2.61 13.21
C ARG A 68 -4.83 -2.74 11.68
N ALA A 69 -6.04 -2.81 11.12
CA ALA A 69 -6.23 -2.87 9.68
C ALA A 69 -5.77 -1.58 8.98
N HIS A 70 -5.91 -0.40 9.61
CA HIS A 70 -5.33 0.86 9.13
C HIS A 70 -3.80 0.82 9.08
N VAL A 71 -3.15 0.24 10.08
CA VAL A 71 -1.67 0.06 10.07
C VAL A 71 -1.25 -0.81 8.88
N LEU A 72 -1.93 -1.95 8.69
CA LEU A 72 -1.66 -2.84 7.55
C LEU A 72 -1.91 -2.12 6.20
N PHE A 73 -3.05 -1.43 6.08
CA PHE A 73 -3.40 -0.64 4.91
C PHE A 73 -2.34 0.40 4.61
N SER A 74 -1.91 1.17 5.61
CA SER A 74 -0.88 2.19 5.46
C SER A 74 0.41 1.58 4.92
N GLN A 75 0.90 0.50 5.54
CA GLN A 75 2.15 -0.16 5.15
C GLN A 75 2.11 -0.77 3.75
N LYS A 76 0.97 -1.34 3.34
CA LYS A 76 0.86 -2.06 2.05
C LYS A 76 0.48 -1.15 0.90
N CYS A 77 -0.47 -0.25 1.10
CA CYS A 77 -1.00 0.61 0.05
C CYS A 77 -0.13 1.84 -0.22
N SER A 78 0.78 2.21 0.68
CA SER A 78 1.79 3.24 0.43
C SER A 78 3.03 2.72 -0.32
N ARG A 79 3.05 1.47 -0.78
CA ARG A 79 4.24 0.89 -1.45
C ARG A 79 4.44 1.36 -2.88
N CYS A 80 3.37 1.71 -3.59
CA CYS A 80 3.44 2.03 -5.02
C CYS A 80 3.01 3.48 -5.34
N HIS A 81 2.33 4.16 -4.43
CA HIS A 81 1.89 5.55 -4.56
C HIS A 81 1.52 6.09 -3.18
N THR A 82 1.23 7.39 -3.07
CA THR A 82 0.82 7.99 -1.80
C THR A 82 -0.46 7.34 -1.25
N LEU A 83 -0.59 7.32 0.08
CA LEU A 83 -1.76 6.77 0.75
C LEU A 83 -3.02 7.63 0.52
N ALA A 84 -2.82 8.90 0.16
CA ALA A 84 -3.89 9.82 -0.27
C ALA A 84 -4.74 9.23 -1.41
N ARG A 85 -4.15 8.48 -2.34
CA ARG A 85 -4.84 7.94 -3.51
C ARG A 85 -6.05 7.07 -3.16
N PRO A 86 -5.93 6.04 -2.29
CA PRO A 86 -7.08 5.31 -1.77
C PRO A 86 -7.88 6.12 -0.72
N ILE A 87 -7.25 6.79 0.24
CA ILE A 87 -7.96 7.47 1.35
C ILE A 87 -8.98 8.50 0.85
N ASN A 88 -8.63 9.24 -0.21
CA ASN A 88 -9.43 10.33 -0.77
C ASN A 88 -10.24 9.92 -2.01
N SER A 89 -10.27 8.62 -2.33
CA SER A 89 -11.02 8.12 -3.48
C SER A 89 -12.52 8.36 -3.33
N GLN A 90 -13.23 8.46 -4.45
CA GLN A 90 -14.69 8.54 -4.40
C GLN A 90 -15.37 7.21 -4.02
N TRP A 91 -14.64 6.09 -3.94
CA TRP A 91 -15.26 4.81 -3.62
C TRP A 91 -15.71 4.76 -2.17
N ALA A 92 -16.96 4.38 -1.97
CA ALA A 92 -17.59 4.32 -0.67
C ALA A 92 -18.20 2.95 -0.33
N THR A 93 -18.55 2.13 -1.33
CA THR A 93 -19.27 0.88 -1.11
C THR A 93 -18.34 -0.33 -1.13
N ALA A 94 -18.80 -1.40 -0.47
CA ALA A 94 -18.12 -2.70 -0.43
C ALA A 94 -17.74 -3.24 -1.82
N VAL A 95 -18.64 -3.14 -2.79
CA VAL A 95 -18.43 -3.65 -4.15
C VAL A 95 -17.29 -2.89 -4.84
N PHE A 96 -17.33 -1.56 -4.83
CA PHE A 96 -16.27 -0.76 -5.46
C PHE A 96 -14.91 -1.02 -4.80
N TRP A 97 -14.88 -1.11 -3.47
CA TRP A 97 -13.65 -1.40 -2.76
C TRP A 97 -13.10 -2.79 -3.04
N GLU A 98 -13.96 -3.80 -3.16
CA GLU A 98 -13.52 -5.16 -3.48
C GLU A 98 -12.81 -5.21 -4.83
N HIS A 99 -13.42 -4.59 -5.86
CA HIS A 99 -12.82 -4.48 -7.18
C HIS A 99 -11.47 -3.73 -7.14
N TYR A 100 -11.42 -2.61 -6.41
CA TYR A 100 -10.21 -1.80 -6.34
C TYR A 100 -9.06 -2.52 -5.63
N VAL A 101 -9.32 -3.10 -4.45
CA VAL A 101 -8.31 -3.82 -3.66
C VAL A 101 -7.80 -5.04 -4.44
N LYS A 102 -8.69 -5.81 -5.08
CA LYS A 102 -8.28 -6.93 -5.96
C LYS A 102 -7.36 -6.46 -7.10
N ARG A 103 -7.63 -5.29 -7.69
CA ARG A 103 -6.77 -4.73 -8.74
C ARG A 103 -5.37 -4.40 -8.24
N MET A 104 -5.25 -3.81 -7.05
CA MET A 104 -3.94 -3.48 -6.46
C MET A 104 -3.21 -4.74 -5.99
N TRP A 105 -3.92 -5.67 -5.36
CA TRP A 105 -3.39 -6.97 -4.93
C TRP A 105 -2.75 -7.75 -6.09
N ARG A 106 -3.41 -7.79 -7.26
CA ARG A 106 -2.92 -8.50 -8.45
C ARG A 106 -1.74 -7.84 -9.16
N LYS A 107 -1.30 -6.64 -8.76
CA LYS A 107 -0.12 -6.01 -9.34
C LYS A 107 1.14 -6.79 -8.94
N PRO A 108 2.07 -7.06 -9.88
CA PRO A 108 3.38 -7.60 -9.55
C PRO A 108 4.06 -6.73 -8.48
N GLY A 109 4.67 -7.36 -7.48
CA GLY A 109 5.35 -6.64 -6.40
C GLY A 109 4.45 -5.98 -5.34
N SER A 110 3.11 -6.17 -5.40
CA SER A 110 2.20 -5.56 -4.41
C SER A 110 2.50 -5.97 -2.97
N GLY A 111 3.04 -7.18 -2.77
CA GLY A 111 3.35 -7.73 -1.45
C GLY A 111 2.13 -7.88 -0.55
N ILE A 112 0.93 -7.98 -1.13
CA ILE A 112 -0.35 -8.21 -0.44
C ILE A 112 -0.74 -9.68 -0.65
N ASN A 113 -1.10 -10.38 0.41
CA ASN A 113 -1.72 -11.72 0.31
C ASN A 113 -3.26 -11.63 0.44
N GLY A 114 -3.96 -12.75 0.23
CA GLY A 114 -5.43 -12.76 0.23
C GLY A 114 -6.07 -12.38 1.58
N ALA A 115 -5.45 -12.76 2.70
CA ALA A 115 -5.95 -12.39 4.03
C ALA A 115 -5.73 -10.90 4.31
N GLU A 116 -4.57 -10.36 3.93
CA GLU A 116 -4.27 -8.92 4.02
C GLU A 116 -5.20 -8.10 3.12
N ALA A 117 -5.47 -8.56 1.89
CA ALA A 117 -6.41 -7.91 0.99
C ALA A 117 -7.82 -7.81 1.60
N LYS A 118 -8.29 -8.87 2.28
CA LYS A 118 -9.57 -8.85 3.00
C LYS A 118 -9.58 -7.83 4.13
N GLN A 119 -8.54 -7.79 4.97
CA GLN A 119 -8.45 -6.82 6.07
C GLN A 119 -8.38 -5.37 5.58
N ILE A 120 -7.64 -5.13 4.50
CA ILE A 120 -7.56 -3.80 3.85
C ILE A 120 -8.94 -3.40 3.31
N TRP A 121 -9.64 -4.33 2.66
CA TRP A 121 -11.00 -4.09 2.17
C TRP A 121 -11.98 -3.77 3.32
N GLU A 122 -11.97 -4.54 4.41
CA GLU A 122 -12.81 -4.28 5.59
C GLU A 122 -12.57 -2.88 6.17
N PHE A 123 -11.29 -2.50 6.30
CA PHE A 123 -10.92 -1.16 6.75
C PHE A 123 -11.46 -0.08 5.81
N LEU A 124 -11.26 -0.21 4.51
CA LEU A 124 -11.70 0.79 3.52
C LEU A 124 -13.22 0.93 3.47
N VAL A 125 -13.96 -0.16 3.69
CA VAL A 125 -15.42 -0.12 3.80
C VAL A 125 -15.86 0.60 5.07
N TYR A 126 -15.27 0.24 6.22
CA TYR A 126 -15.60 0.87 7.50
C TYR A 126 -15.28 2.38 7.49
N ASP A 127 -14.08 2.71 7.04
CA ASP A 127 -13.60 4.09 6.94
C ASP A 127 -14.45 4.92 5.97
N SER A 128 -14.88 4.32 4.85
CA SER A 128 -15.82 4.97 3.94
C SER A 128 -17.19 5.20 4.57
N GLN A 129 -17.70 4.27 5.39
CA GLN A 129 -18.94 4.49 6.13
C GLN A 129 -18.81 5.73 7.02
N VAL A 130 -17.80 5.73 7.90
CA VAL A 130 -17.60 6.78 8.92
C VAL A 130 -17.28 8.13 8.28
N ARG A 131 -16.26 8.23 7.42
CA ARG A 131 -15.79 9.53 6.92
C ARG A 131 -16.54 10.05 5.69
N LYS A 132 -17.11 9.14 4.89
CA LYS A 132 -17.70 9.52 3.58
C LYS A 132 -19.21 9.42 3.58
N LEU A 133 -19.80 8.33 4.08
CA LEU A 133 -21.25 8.13 4.00
C LEU A 133 -21.99 8.86 5.13
N ASP A 134 -21.50 8.77 6.36
CA ASP A 134 -22.11 9.47 7.52
C ASP A 134 -21.91 11.00 7.45
N HIS A 135 -20.90 11.45 6.69
CA HIS A 135 -20.58 12.86 6.44
C HIS A 135 -20.62 13.23 4.95
N ARG A 136 -21.61 12.70 4.23
CA ARG A 136 -21.70 12.77 2.75
C ARG A 136 -21.52 14.16 2.16
N GLU A 137 -22.18 15.17 2.68
CA GLU A 137 -22.08 16.52 2.11
C GLU A 137 -20.71 17.18 2.36
N VAL A 138 -20.10 16.91 3.51
CA VAL A 138 -18.73 17.35 3.81
C VAL A 138 -17.74 16.69 2.85
N PHE A 139 -17.86 15.37 2.66
CA PHE A 139 -16.97 14.65 1.76
C PHE A 139 -17.19 15.03 0.29
N LYS A 140 -18.43 15.27 -0.15
CA LYS A 140 -18.72 15.81 -1.50
C LYS A 140 -18.08 17.19 -1.70
N ALA A 141 -18.15 18.08 -0.72
CA ALA A 141 -17.49 19.38 -0.79
C ALA A 141 -15.97 19.24 -0.90
N PHE A 142 -15.38 18.36 -0.08
CA PHE A 142 -13.96 18.01 -0.16
C PHE A 142 -13.56 17.47 -1.55
N ARG A 143 -14.35 16.54 -2.11
CA ARG A 143 -14.09 15.98 -3.45
C ARG A 143 -14.17 17.02 -4.56
N ARG A 144 -15.16 17.92 -4.51
CA ARG A 144 -15.27 19.03 -5.46
C ARG A 144 -14.04 19.93 -5.41
N ARG A 145 -13.55 20.26 -4.22
CA ARG A 145 -12.31 21.04 -4.06
C ARG A 145 -11.11 20.34 -4.69
N LEU A 146 -10.93 19.03 -4.44
CA LEU A 146 -9.83 18.28 -5.04
C LEU A 146 -9.90 18.23 -6.56
N LEU A 147 -11.09 18.06 -7.13
CA LEU A 147 -11.28 18.04 -8.58
C LEU A 147 -11.01 19.40 -9.20
N GLU A 148 -11.46 20.49 -8.57
CA GLU A 148 -11.18 21.86 -9.00
C GLU A 148 -9.68 22.15 -9.01
N GLU A 149 -9.00 21.86 -7.90
CA GLU A 149 -7.56 22.06 -7.79
C GLU A 149 -6.80 21.20 -8.80
N PHE A 150 -7.22 19.95 -9.00
CA PHE A 150 -6.64 19.05 -9.99
C PHE A 150 -6.83 19.57 -11.42
N ARG A 151 -8.00 20.13 -11.74
CA ARG A 151 -8.28 20.76 -13.04
C ARG A 151 -7.36 21.94 -13.31
N GLN A 152 -7.14 22.79 -12.31
CA GLN A 152 -6.25 23.94 -12.42
C GLN A 152 -4.79 23.53 -12.57
N ARG A 153 -4.34 22.54 -11.79
CA ARG A 153 -2.93 22.13 -11.76
C ARG A 153 -2.54 21.19 -12.90
N TYR A 154 -3.46 20.35 -13.36
CA TYR A 154 -3.22 19.34 -14.38
C TYR A 154 -4.35 19.28 -15.42
N PRO A 155 -4.62 20.37 -16.17
CA PRO A 155 -5.80 20.47 -17.04
C PRO A 155 -5.86 19.40 -18.13
N ALA A 156 -4.73 19.05 -18.76
CA ALA A 156 -4.69 17.99 -19.76
C ALA A 156 -5.02 16.61 -19.17
N ARG A 157 -4.47 16.30 -17.98
CA ARG A 157 -4.75 15.05 -17.27
C ARG A 157 -6.17 15.00 -16.73
N PHE A 158 -6.70 16.14 -16.28
CA PHE A 158 -8.11 16.27 -15.90
C PHE A 158 -9.01 15.95 -17.09
N GLN A 159 -8.74 16.52 -18.27
CA GLN A 159 -9.50 16.24 -19.48
C GLN A 159 -9.41 14.75 -19.88
N GLU A 160 -8.23 14.14 -19.80
CA GLU A 160 -8.04 12.71 -20.07
C GLU A 160 -8.89 11.83 -19.15
N LEU A 161 -8.94 12.15 -17.85
CA LEU A 161 -9.62 11.31 -16.84
C LEU A 161 -11.12 11.60 -16.69
N TYR A 162 -11.55 12.84 -16.95
CA TYR A 162 -12.89 13.33 -16.61
C TYR A 162 -13.62 14.02 -17.78
N GLY A 163 -12.96 14.27 -18.91
CA GLY A 163 -13.49 15.07 -20.02
C GLY A 163 -14.70 14.47 -20.76
N GLY A 164 -15.00 13.19 -20.56
CA GLY A 164 -16.19 12.53 -21.12
C GLY A 164 -17.38 12.46 -20.15
N ALA A 165 -17.20 12.87 -18.89
CA ALA A 165 -18.20 12.65 -17.85
C ALA A 165 -18.03 13.62 -16.66
N GLU A 166 -18.14 14.93 -16.95
CA GLU A 166 -18.11 15.97 -15.90
C GLU A 166 -19.20 15.73 -14.83
N GLU A 167 -20.29 15.03 -15.19
CA GLU A 167 -21.36 14.61 -14.28
C GLU A 167 -21.09 13.30 -13.50
N ASP A 168 -20.35 12.32 -14.06
CA ASP A 168 -20.13 11.02 -13.38
C ASP A 168 -18.97 11.05 -12.37
N ALA A 169 -18.05 12.01 -12.48
CA ALA A 169 -16.98 12.22 -11.50
C ALA A 169 -17.50 12.53 -10.08
N VAL A 170 -18.76 12.99 -9.98
CA VAL A 170 -19.48 13.30 -8.75
C VAL A 170 -20.50 12.21 -8.37
N ARG A 171 -20.80 11.30 -9.31
CA ARG A 171 -21.88 10.31 -9.21
C ARG A 171 -21.34 8.90 -8.99
N LEU A 172 -20.72 8.68 -7.83
CA LEU A 172 -20.38 7.33 -7.39
C LEU A 172 -20.75 7.17 -5.91
N TRP A 173 -22.05 6.95 -5.70
CA TRP A 173 -22.63 6.52 -4.43
C TRP A 173 -23.70 5.48 -4.70
#